data_AF-A0A321LSV2-F1
#
_entry.id   AF-A0A321LSV2-F1
#
_cell.length_a   1.000
_cell.length_b   1.000
_cell.length_c   1.000
_cell.angle_alpha   90.00
_cell.angle_beta   90.00
_cell.angle_gamma   90.00
#
_symmetry.space_group_name_H-M   'P 1'
#
loop_
_entity.id
_entity.type
_entity.pdbx_description
1 polymer ?
#
loop_
_entity_poly.entity_id
_entity_poly.type
_entity_poly.pdbx_seq_one_letter_code
_entity_poly.pdbx_strand_id
1 'polypeptide(L)'
;MPRKNRLECRVTWQQVAAFRLHRHSLLQRNNPDLVTICRNVCGIQAQLMASAEIACGVRSAKSHVQDLHSALWKQRTLVKTTAMRQTLHLLPTDDFYIYKAAIQRSRMAALMRVMARIEVNRRQIDVMNQAVMDALSAGPLTKNELIERIRHTITGGLKTWMELSWSVFRPAVVEGLICYGPDRGREGTFVRVDQWLPKQKQIDEKEAQQKLFRCCLKI
;
A
#
# COMPACT_ATOMS: atom_id res chain seq x y z
N MET A 1 -24.64 40.93 -14.64
CA MET A 1 -24.73 39.48 -14.37
C MET A 1 -24.68 39.25 -12.86
N PRO A 2 -25.64 38.55 -12.24
CA PRO A 2 -25.64 38.36 -10.80
C PRO A 2 -24.52 37.39 -10.40
N ARG A 3 -23.70 37.76 -9.40
CA ARG A 3 -22.74 36.87 -8.75
C ARG A 3 -23.51 35.68 -8.19
N LYS A 4 -23.18 34.46 -8.62
CA LYS A 4 -23.69 33.23 -8.00
C LYS A 4 -23.43 33.31 -6.48
N ASN A 5 -24.49 33.34 -5.69
CA ASN A 5 -24.43 33.15 -4.24
C ASN A 5 -23.72 31.83 -3.97
N ARG A 6 -22.42 31.89 -3.63
CA ARG A 6 -21.78 30.79 -2.92
C ARG A 6 -22.46 30.74 -1.57
N LEU A 7 -23.26 29.71 -1.32
CA LEU A 7 -23.72 29.39 0.03
C LEU A 7 -22.46 29.28 0.90
N GLU A 8 -22.27 30.24 1.82
CA GLU A 8 -21.26 30.13 2.87
C GLU A 8 -21.73 29.02 3.83
N CYS A 9 -21.32 27.78 3.56
CA CYS A 9 -21.48 26.69 4.50
C CYS A 9 -20.50 26.92 5.67
N ARG A 10 -21.01 27.45 6.78
CA ARG A 10 -20.26 27.56 8.03
C ARG A 10 -20.44 26.28 8.84
N VAL A 11 -19.34 25.60 9.13
CA VAL A 11 -19.31 24.39 9.97
C VAL A 11 -18.41 24.60 11.17
N THR A 12 -18.82 24.08 12.33
CA THR A 12 -18.00 24.11 13.55
C THR A 12 -17.00 22.95 13.57
N TRP A 13 -15.94 23.08 14.36
CA TRP A 13 -14.99 21.98 14.55
C TRP A 13 -15.63 20.71 15.13
N GLN A 14 -16.65 20.86 15.98
CA GLN A 14 -17.41 19.73 16.52
C GLN A 14 -18.19 19.01 15.41
N GLN A 15 -18.82 19.75 14.48
CA GLN A 15 -19.50 19.17 13.33
C GLN A 15 -18.51 18.43 12.40
N VAL A 16 -17.33 19.01 12.16
CA VAL A 16 -16.26 18.36 11.37
C VAL A 16 -15.76 17.09 12.07
N ALA A 17 -15.54 17.13 13.38
CA ALA A 17 -15.11 15.97 14.16
C ALA A 17 -16.17 14.86 14.14
N ALA A 18 -17.44 15.18 14.40
CA ALA A 18 -18.55 14.24 14.35
C ALA A 18 -18.69 13.61 12.95
N PHE A 19 -18.61 14.42 11.89
CA PHE A 19 -18.60 13.94 10.51
C PHE A 19 -17.45 12.95 10.27
N ARG A 20 -16.21 13.29 10.66
CA ARG A 20 -15.05 12.40 10.48
C ARG A 20 -15.17 11.11 11.30
N LEU A 21 -15.61 11.19 12.55
CA LEU A 21 -15.85 10.02 13.39
C LEU A 21 -16.92 9.10 12.79
N HIS A 22 -17.99 9.66 12.24
CA HIS A 22 -19.01 8.91 11.53
C HIS A 22 -18.44 8.25 10.26
N ARG A 23 -17.78 9.02 9.38
CA ARG A 23 -17.18 8.51 8.14
C ARG A 23 -16.05 7.51 8.35
N HIS A 24 -15.38 7.53 9.51
CA HIS A 24 -14.35 6.56 9.90
C HIS A 24 -14.89 5.37 10.72
N SER A 25 -16.22 5.23 10.82
CA SER A 25 -16.88 4.12 11.54
C SER A 25 -16.54 4.05 13.03
N LEU A 26 -16.35 5.23 13.66
CA LEU A 26 -16.03 5.34 15.09
C LEU A 26 -17.24 5.79 15.93
N LEU A 27 -18.20 6.52 15.34
CA LEU A 27 -19.38 7.01 16.07
C LEU A 27 -20.49 5.95 16.15
N GLN A 28 -20.78 5.29 15.02
CA GLN A 28 -21.74 4.20 14.93
C GLN A 28 -21.02 2.98 14.37
N ARG A 29 -20.86 1.96 15.22
CA ARG A 29 -20.27 0.67 14.83
C ARG A 29 -21.31 -0.15 14.07
N ASN A 30 -21.75 0.32 12.91
CA ASN A 30 -22.70 -0.35 12.02
C ASN A 30 -22.11 -1.64 11.38
N ASN A 31 -21.16 -2.28 12.07
CA ASN A 31 -20.40 -3.45 11.68
C ASN A 31 -19.98 -3.45 10.21
N PRO A 32 -19.27 -2.40 9.73
CA PRO A 32 -18.71 -2.41 8.39
C PRO A 32 -17.73 -3.57 8.26
N ASP A 33 -17.67 -4.15 7.06
CA ASP A 33 -16.63 -5.13 6.75
C ASP A 33 -15.23 -4.48 6.71
N LEU A 34 -14.19 -5.32 6.75
CA LEU A 34 -12.80 -4.86 6.81
C LEU A 34 -12.38 -4.05 5.57
N VAL A 35 -12.96 -4.36 4.41
CA VAL A 35 -12.74 -3.65 3.15
C VAL A 35 -13.27 -2.22 3.27
N THR A 36 -14.50 -2.08 3.74
CA THR A 36 -15.18 -0.81 3.99
C THR A 36 -14.43 0.00 5.03
N ILE A 37 -13.95 -0.63 6.11
CA ILE A 37 -13.11 0.05 7.11
C ILE A 37 -11.85 0.62 6.47
N CYS A 38 -11.07 -0.20 5.75
CA CYS A 38 -9.83 0.25 5.12
C CYS A 38 -10.08 1.38 4.11
N ARG A 39 -11.14 1.27 3.29
CA ARG A 39 -11.55 2.33 2.37
C ARG A 39 -11.95 3.62 3.10
N ASN A 40 -12.73 3.50 4.16
CA ASN A 40 -13.23 4.61 4.96
C ASN A 40 -12.14 5.39 5.66
N VAL A 41 -10.97 4.82 5.94
CA VAL A 41 -9.83 5.56 6.52
C VAL A 41 -8.69 5.81 5.53
N CYS A 42 -8.91 5.52 4.26
CA CYS A 42 -7.91 5.58 3.20
C CYS A 42 -6.69 4.69 3.45
N GLY A 43 -6.87 3.52 4.06
CA GLY A 43 -5.83 2.56 4.39
C GLY A 43 -5.41 2.61 5.85
N ILE A 44 -5.13 1.44 6.43
CA ILE A 44 -4.67 1.31 7.82
C ILE A 44 -3.18 1.04 7.82
N GLN A 45 -2.40 1.84 8.54
CA GLN A 45 -0.96 1.61 8.67
C GLN A 45 -0.69 0.28 9.39
N ALA A 46 0.20 -0.54 8.82
CA ALA A 46 0.44 -1.92 9.24
C ALA A 46 1.94 -2.26 9.32
N GLN A 47 2.74 -1.32 9.81
CA GLN A 47 4.14 -1.59 10.14
C GLN A 47 4.24 -2.62 11.28
N LEU A 48 3.30 -2.52 12.23
CA LEU A 48 3.03 -3.50 13.27
C LEU A 48 1.59 -4.02 13.09
N MET A 49 1.43 -5.33 12.85
CA MET A 49 0.12 -5.92 12.56
C MET A 49 -0.86 -5.77 13.73
N ALA A 50 -0.40 -5.93 14.97
CA ALA A 50 -1.22 -5.72 16.17
C ALA A 50 -1.89 -4.33 16.21
N SER A 51 -1.19 -3.27 15.76
CA SER A 51 -1.79 -1.93 15.67
C SER A 51 -2.86 -1.84 14.59
N ALA A 52 -2.68 -2.53 13.47
CA ALA A 52 -3.67 -2.59 12.40
C ALA A 52 -4.92 -3.38 12.84
N GLU A 53 -4.73 -4.47 13.57
CA GLU A 53 -5.79 -5.29 14.16
C GLU A 53 -6.65 -4.47 15.14
N ILE A 54 -6.00 -3.74 16.07
CA ILE A 54 -6.71 -2.83 17.00
C ILE A 54 -7.46 -1.75 16.21
N ALA A 55 -6.83 -1.15 15.20
CA ALA A 55 -7.48 -0.14 14.37
C ALA A 55 -8.73 -0.68 13.65
N CYS A 56 -8.72 -1.91 13.16
CA CYS A 56 -9.90 -2.56 12.61
C CYS A 56 -10.94 -2.86 13.70
N GLY A 57 -10.53 -3.44 14.83
CA GLY A 57 -11.42 -3.87 15.92
C GLY A 57 -12.19 -2.72 16.57
N VAL A 58 -11.60 -1.53 16.70
CA VAL A 58 -12.34 -0.37 17.25
C VAL A 58 -13.45 0.16 16.34
N ARG A 59 -13.46 -0.25 15.05
CA ARG A 59 -14.42 0.19 14.02
C ARG A 59 -15.50 -0.84 13.69
N SER A 60 -15.32 -2.10 14.10
CA SER A 60 -16.30 -3.16 13.89
C SER A 60 -16.35 -4.08 15.10
N ALA A 61 -17.54 -4.21 15.71
CA ALA A 61 -17.73 -5.05 16.89
C ALA A 61 -17.71 -6.55 16.56
N LYS A 62 -17.80 -6.92 15.28
CA LYS A 62 -17.85 -8.32 14.81
C LYS A 62 -16.55 -8.79 14.14
N SER A 63 -15.55 -7.92 13.99
CA SER A 63 -14.31 -8.28 13.31
C SER A 63 -13.29 -8.83 14.28
N HIS A 64 -12.80 -10.04 14.00
CA HIS A 64 -11.74 -10.70 14.75
C HIS A 64 -10.39 -10.62 14.02
N VAL A 65 -9.29 -10.85 14.75
CA VAL A 65 -7.93 -10.87 14.18
C VAL A 65 -7.82 -11.87 13.03
N GLN A 66 -8.43 -13.04 13.18
CA GLN A 66 -8.44 -14.11 12.17
C GLN A 66 -9.13 -13.67 10.87
N ASP A 67 -10.14 -12.82 10.94
CA ASP A 67 -10.84 -12.29 9.76
C ASP A 67 -9.90 -11.40 8.94
N LEU A 68 -9.06 -10.60 9.62
CA LEU A 68 -8.07 -9.75 8.95
C LEU A 68 -7.00 -10.57 8.23
N HIS A 69 -6.48 -11.60 8.88
CA HIS A 69 -5.54 -12.53 8.24
C HIS A 69 -6.19 -13.29 7.08
N SER A 70 -7.45 -13.71 7.22
CA SER A 70 -8.20 -14.35 6.15
C SER A 70 -8.40 -13.40 4.95
N ALA A 71 -8.80 -12.14 5.22
CA ALA A 71 -8.98 -11.11 4.21
C ALA A 71 -7.68 -10.80 3.43
N LEU A 72 -6.53 -10.81 4.10
CA LEU A 72 -5.23 -10.57 3.49
C LEU A 72 -4.68 -11.77 2.71
N TRP A 73 -4.68 -12.96 3.32
CA TRP A 73 -3.87 -14.08 2.84
C TRP A 73 -4.67 -15.16 2.11
N LYS A 74 -5.95 -15.32 2.45
CA LYS A 74 -6.83 -16.34 1.86
C LYS A 74 -7.74 -15.74 0.79
N GLN A 75 -8.57 -14.78 1.20
CA GLN A 75 -9.58 -14.15 0.34
C GLN A 75 -8.98 -13.07 -0.56
N ARG A 76 -7.87 -12.45 -0.12
CA ARG A 76 -7.15 -11.39 -0.83
C ARG A 76 -8.06 -10.19 -1.17
N THR A 77 -9.07 -9.94 -0.34
CA THR A 77 -9.93 -8.76 -0.39
C THR A 77 -9.21 -7.52 0.15
N LEU A 78 -8.17 -7.73 0.96
CA LEU A 78 -7.20 -6.72 1.36
C LEU A 78 -5.80 -7.08 0.86
N VAL A 79 -4.97 -6.06 0.68
CA VAL A 79 -3.55 -6.18 0.34
C VAL A 79 -2.70 -5.40 1.35
N LYS A 80 -1.56 -6.00 1.74
CA LYS A 80 -0.50 -5.32 2.51
C LYS A 80 0.58 -4.83 1.54
N THR A 81 0.78 -3.52 1.47
CA THR A 81 1.80 -2.92 0.59
C THR A 81 2.31 -1.58 1.14
N THR A 82 3.38 -1.03 0.57
CA THR A 82 3.77 0.35 0.86
C THR A 82 2.90 1.32 0.08
N ALA A 83 2.37 2.33 0.75
CA ALA A 83 1.52 3.33 0.12
C ALA A 83 1.95 4.76 0.54
N MET A 84 1.05 5.49 1.19
CA MET A 84 1.27 6.87 1.62
C MET A 84 2.52 6.97 2.49
N ARG A 85 3.34 7.99 2.25
CA ARG A 85 4.61 8.25 2.97
C ARG A 85 5.58 7.06 2.96
N GLN A 86 5.39 6.11 2.04
CA GLN A 86 6.20 4.89 1.89
C GLN A 86 6.19 3.98 3.13
N THR A 87 5.13 4.02 3.94
CA THR A 87 4.93 3.08 5.06
C THR A 87 3.95 1.96 4.67
N LEU A 88 4.01 0.84 5.40
CA LEU A 88 3.12 -0.29 5.18
C LEU A 88 1.68 0.07 5.52
N HIS A 89 0.75 -0.30 4.63
CA HIS A 89 -0.68 -0.13 4.80
C HIS A 89 -1.44 -1.39 4.37
N LEU A 90 -2.61 -1.60 4.99
CA LEU A 90 -3.67 -2.46 4.48
C LEU A 90 -4.60 -1.61 3.61
N LEU A 91 -4.84 -2.05 2.39
CA LEU A 91 -5.73 -1.39 1.43
C LEU A 91 -6.76 -2.40 0.91
N PRO A 92 -7.96 -1.95 0.51
CA PRO A 92 -8.82 -2.72 -0.36
C PRO A 92 -8.05 -3.15 -1.60
N THR A 93 -8.14 -4.43 -1.96
CA THR A 93 -7.38 -4.97 -3.09
C THR A 93 -7.77 -4.29 -4.38
N ASP A 94 -9.05 -4.03 -4.61
CA ASP A 94 -9.62 -3.31 -5.77
C ASP A 94 -9.21 -1.83 -5.86
N ASP A 95 -8.76 -1.23 -4.75
CA ASP A 95 -8.22 0.12 -4.74
C ASP A 95 -6.69 0.14 -4.96
N PHE A 96 -6.02 -1.01 -5.02
CA PHE A 96 -4.56 -1.10 -5.10
C PHE A 96 -3.97 -0.21 -6.22
N TYR A 97 -4.50 -0.31 -7.44
CA TYR A 97 -4.01 0.49 -8.56
C TYR A 97 -4.33 1.98 -8.44
N ILE A 98 -5.38 2.37 -7.71
CA ILE A 98 -5.67 3.79 -7.42
C ILE A 98 -4.56 4.38 -6.55
N TYR A 99 -4.27 3.74 -5.42
CA TYR A 99 -3.17 4.19 -4.55
C TYR A 99 -1.84 4.18 -5.27
N LYS A 100 -1.63 3.15 -6.08
CA LYS A 100 -0.39 2.95 -6.79
C LYS A 100 -0.13 4.03 -7.84
N ALA A 101 -1.06 4.20 -8.77
CA ALA A 101 -0.94 5.17 -9.86
C ALA A 101 -0.81 6.59 -9.31
N ALA A 102 -1.56 6.91 -8.24
CA ALA A 102 -1.54 8.25 -7.65
C ALA A 102 -0.16 8.69 -7.12
N ILE A 103 0.68 7.75 -6.65
CA ILE A 103 1.94 8.08 -5.96
C ILE A 103 3.20 7.58 -6.69
N GLN A 104 3.11 6.55 -7.55
CA GLN A 104 4.25 5.86 -8.16
C GLN A 104 5.30 6.81 -8.73
N ARG A 105 4.89 7.72 -9.62
CA ARG A 105 5.82 8.63 -10.32
C ARG A 105 6.63 9.45 -9.33
N SER A 106 5.96 10.07 -8.36
CA SER A 106 6.61 10.89 -7.33
C SER A 106 7.58 10.09 -6.46
N ARG A 107 7.20 8.85 -6.10
CA ARG A 107 7.98 7.99 -5.22
C ARG A 107 9.19 7.39 -5.94
N MET A 108 9.02 6.98 -7.21
CA MET A 108 10.14 6.52 -8.04
C MET A 108 11.13 7.66 -8.30
N ALA A 109 10.66 8.87 -8.61
CA ALA A 109 11.56 10.01 -8.81
C ALA A 109 12.39 10.31 -7.54
N ALA A 110 11.78 10.23 -6.35
CA ALA A 110 12.49 10.40 -5.08
C ALA A 110 13.50 9.28 -4.83
N LEU A 111 13.13 8.04 -5.11
CA LEU A 111 13.99 6.87 -4.96
C LEU A 111 15.20 6.94 -5.90
N MET A 112 14.99 7.27 -7.17
CA MET A 112 16.03 7.45 -8.18
C MET A 112 17.07 8.50 -7.76
N ARG A 113 16.64 9.63 -7.18
CA ARG A 113 17.58 10.67 -6.70
C ARG A 113 18.52 10.16 -5.61
N VAL A 114 18.05 9.29 -4.73
CA VAL A 114 18.90 8.69 -3.68
C VAL A 114 19.81 7.64 -4.27
N MET A 115 19.25 6.75 -5.08
CA MET A 115 19.96 5.63 -5.71
C MET A 115 21.05 6.09 -6.69
N ALA A 116 20.86 7.21 -7.39
CA ALA A 116 21.87 7.79 -8.27
C ALA A 116 23.14 8.25 -7.52
N ARG A 117 23.03 8.64 -6.23
CA ARG A 117 24.20 9.05 -5.42
C ARG A 117 25.14 7.89 -5.09
N ILE A 118 24.64 6.67 -5.22
CA ILE A 118 25.40 5.43 -5.06
C ILE A 118 25.49 4.70 -6.41
N GLU A 119 25.44 5.46 -7.51
CA GLU A 119 25.68 4.96 -8.87
C GLU A 119 24.70 3.88 -9.35
N VAL A 120 23.50 3.82 -8.77
CA VAL A 120 22.44 2.95 -9.28
C VAL A 120 21.57 3.69 -10.29
N ASN A 121 21.54 3.19 -11.51
CA ASN A 121 20.75 3.73 -12.61
C ASN A 121 19.46 2.93 -12.86
N ARG A 122 18.63 3.45 -13.79
CA ARG A 122 17.32 2.86 -14.13
C ARG A 122 17.44 1.43 -14.67
N ARG A 123 18.43 1.17 -15.53
CA ARG A 123 18.64 -0.15 -16.13
C ARG A 123 18.96 -1.21 -15.08
N GLN A 124 19.78 -0.88 -14.09
CA GLN A 124 20.08 -1.80 -12.98
C GLN A 124 18.83 -2.11 -12.15
N ILE A 125 17.96 -1.13 -11.92
CA ILE A 125 16.67 -1.33 -11.24
C ILE A 125 15.76 -2.25 -12.07
N ASP A 126 15.66 -2.03 -13.37
CA ASP A 126 14.81 -2.83 -14.26
C ASP A 126 15.29 -4.30 -14.29
N VAL A 127 16.59 -4.53 -14.39
CA VAL A 127 17.19 -5.88 -14.33
C VAL A 127 16.91 -6.54 -12.98
N MET A 128 17.11 -5.84 -11.87
CA MET A 128 16.81 -6.35 -10.53
C MET A 128 15.32 -6.65 -10.36
N ASN A 129 14.43 -5.76 -10.80
CA ASN A 129 12.98 -5.93 -10.71
C ASN A 129 12.50 -7.14 -11.54
N GLN A 130 13.08 -7.35 -12.72
CA GLN A 130 12.79 -8.54 -13.53
C GLN A 130 13.23 -9.82 -12.81
N ALA A 131 14.46 -9.87 -12.28
CA ALA A 131 14.93 -11.02 -11.52
C ALA A 131 14.08 -11.30 -10.27
N VAL A 132 13.62 -10.25 -9.58
CA VAL A 132 12.67 -10.37 -8.45
C VAL A 132 11.36 -11.00 -8.90
N MET A 133 10.81 -10.53 -10.02
CA MET A 133 9.58 -11.08 -10.57
C MET A 133 9.76 -12.55 -10.95
N ASP A 134 10.84 -12.89 -11.64
CA ASP A 134 11.11 -14.27 -12.05
C ASP A 134 11.28 -15.20 -10.85
N ALA A 135 12.01 -14.75 -9.82
CA ALA A 135 12.20 -15.51 -8.58
C ALA A 135 10.88 -15.81 -7.84
N LEU A 136 9.95 -14.85 -7.83
CA LEU A 136 8.64 -14.96 -7.18
C LEU A 136 7.58 -15.67 -8.03
N SER A 137 7.90 -16.08 -9.26
CA SER A 137 6.95 -16.79 -10.14
C SER A 137 6.53 -18.15 -9.60
N ALA A 138 7.37 -18.75 -8.75
CA ALA A 138 7.12 -20.02 -8.06
C ALA A 138 6.34 -19.87 -6.74
N GLY A 139 6.04 -18.63 -6.32
CA GLY A 139 5.28 -18.35 -5.09
C GLY A 139 6.00 -17.44 -4.09
N PRO A 140 5.46 -17.31 -2.86
CA PRO A 140 5.98 -16.39 -1.86
C PRO A 140 7.39 -16.74 -1.39
N LEU A 141 8.25 -15.73 -1.26
CA LEU A 141 9.61 -15.86 -0.74
C LEU A 141 9.87 -14.89 0.40
N THR A 142 10.66 -15.29 1.39
CA THR A 142 11.15 -14.36 2.42
C THR A 142 12.16 -13.37 1.83
N LYS A 143 12.49 -12.31 2.57
CA LYS A 143 13.53 -11.35 2.15
C LYS A 143 14.85 -12.06 1.83
N ASN A 144 15.27 -12.97 2.70
CA ASN A 144 16.56 -13.66 2.58
C ASN A 144 16.57 -14.62 1.38
N GLU A 145 15.52 -15.41 1.21
CA GLU A 145 15.35 -16.30 0.06
C GLU A 145 15.35 -15.53 -1.26
N LEU A 146 14.67 -14.38 -1.29
CA LEU A 146 14.61 -13.55 -2.49
C LEU A 146 15.96 -12.90 -2.81
N ILE A 147 16.68 -12.38 -1.79
CA ILE A 147 18.05 -11.86 -1.96
C ILE A 147 18.96 -12.94 -2.55
N GLU A 148 18.86 -14.18 -2.04
CA GLU A 148 19.69 -15.29 -2.53
C GLU A 148 19.49 -15.54 -4.02
N ARG A 149 18.23 -15.61 -4.46
CA ARG A 149 17.88 -15.88 -5.86
C ARG A 149 18.35 -14.79 -6.82
N ILE A 150 18.34 -13.53 -6.37
CA ILE A 150 18.73 -12.39 -7.22
C ILE A 150 20.15 -11.90 -6.98
N ARG A 151 20.96 -12.62 -6.18
CA ARG A 151 22.31 -12.17 -5.76
C ARG A 151 23.17 -11.73 -6.94
N HIS A 152 23.05 -12.40 -8.08
CA HIS A 152 23.77 -12.09 -9.32
C HIS A 152 23.48 -10.68 -9.88
N THR A 153 22.32 -10.08 -9.56
CA THR A 153 21.99 -8.70 -9.95
C THR A 153 22.45 -7.65 -8.94
N ILE A 154 22.82 -8.04 -7.71
CA ILE A 154 23.17 -7.13 -6.62
C ILE A 154 24.68 -6.83 -6.67
N THR A 155 25.07 -5.94 -7.56
CA THR A 155 26.47 -5.53 -7.76
C THR A 155 26.64 -4.02 -7.68
N GLY A 156 27.88 -3.56 -7.43
CA GLY A 156 28.22 -2.14 -7.35
C GLY A 156 27.30 -1.36 -6.41
N GLY A 157 26.71 -0.28 -6.92
CA GLY A 157 25.75 0.54 -6.19
C GLY A 157 24.55 -0.18 -5.57
N LEU A 158 24.08 -1.28 -6.17
CA LEU A 158 22.97 -2.07 -5.59
C LEU A 158 23.38 -2.81 -4.33
N LYS A 159 24.67 -3.18 -4.19
CA LYS A 159 25.20 -3.74 -2.95
C LYS A 159 25.19 -2.70 -1.84
N THR A 160 25.65 -1.49 -2.12
CA THR A 160 25.57 -0.35 -1.18
C THR A 160 24.12 -0.03 -0.83
N TRP A 161 23.20 -0.06 -1.81
CA TRP A 161 21.77 0.12 -1.55
C TRP A 161 21.21 -0.93 -0.60
N MET A 162 21.60 -2.19 -0.76
CA MET A 162 21.17 -3.28 0.11
C MET A 162 21.64 -3.10 1.57
N GLU A 163 22.84 -2.57 1.77
CA GLU A 163 23.41 -2.29 3.11
C GLU A 163 22.74 -1.07 3.77
N LEU A 164 22.45 -0.02 3.01
CA LEU A 164 21.87 1.23 3.52
C LEU A 164 20.34 1.20 3.66
N SER A 165 19.66 0.41 2.82
CA SER A 165 18.19 0.37 2.78
C SER A 165 17.64 -0.77 3.62
N TRP A 166 16.61 -0.46 4.40
CA TRP A 166 15.80 -1.48 5.08
C TRP A 166 15.22 -2.53 4.12
N SER A 167 14.95 -2.16 2.87
CA SER A 167 14.47 -3.06 1.81
C SER A 167 15.10 -2.73 0.47
N VAL A 168 15.91 -3.66 -0.05
CA VAL A 168 16.52 -3.56 -1.39
C VAL A 168 15.44 -3.56 -2.49
N PHE A 169 14.32 -4.26 -2.27
CA PHE A 169 13.20 -4.43 -3.22
C PHE A 169 12.25 -3.23 -3.31
N ARG A 170 12.57 -2.11 -2.64
CA ARG A 170 11.72 -0.91 -2.64
C ARG A 170 11.34 -0.45 -4.04
N PRO A 171 12.21 -0.47 -5.08
CA PRO A 171 11.79 -0.14 -6.44
C PRO A 171 10.64 -1.04 -6.95
N ALA A 172 10.74 -2.36 -6.80
CA ALA A 172 9.69 -3.30 -7.23
C ALA A 172 8.36 -3.08 -6.51
N VAL A 173 8.38 -2.77 -5.20
CA VAL A 173 7.17 -2.45 -4.44
C VAL A 173 6.57 -1.11 -4.89
N VAL A 174 7.42 -0.09 -5.07
CA VAL A 174 7.01 1.25 -5.53
C VAL A 174 6.55 1.23 -6.99
N GLU A 175 6.95 0.24 -7.78
CA GLU A 175 6.43 -0.05 -9.13
C GLU A 175 5.18 -0.95 -9.11
N GLY A 176 4.89 -1.62 -8.00
CA GLY A 176 3.68 -2.44 -7.82
C GLY A 176 3.77 -3.76 -8.54
N LEU A 177 5.01 -4.20 -8.79
CA LEU A 177 5.32 -5.51 -9.31
C LEU A 177 5.14 -6.56 -8.22
N ILE A 178 5.49 -6.20 -6.98
CA ILE A 178 5.39 -7.08 -5.81
C ILE A 178 4.65 -6.39 -4.65
N CYS A 179 4.05 -7.18 -3.78
CA CYS A 179 3.51 -6.75 -2.48
C CYS A 179 3.88 -7.75 -1.38
N TYR A 180 3.42 -7.52 -0.16
CA TYR A 180 3.69 -8.43 0.95
C TYR A 180 2.74 -9.62 0.93
N GLY A 181 3.28 -10.80 1.19
CA GLY A 181 2.55 -12.06 1.30
C GLY A 181 2.37 -12.52 2.74
N PRO A 182 1.86 -13.76 2.95
CA PRO A 182 1.71 -14.35 4.27
C PRO A 182 3.07 -14.55 4.95
N ASP A 183 3.11 -14.39 6.26
CA ASP A 183 4.32 -14.62 7.04
C ASP A 183 4.72 -16.11 7.02
N ARG A 184 6.02 -16.38 6.95
CA ARG A 184 6.61 -17.71 7.16
C ARG A 184 7.36 -17.68 8.49
N GLY A 185 6.74 -18.21 9.54
CA GLY A 185 7.26 -18.08 10.90
C GLY A 185 7.23 -16.61 11.34
N ARG A 186 8.41 -16.04 11.62
CA ARG A 186 8.56 -14.63 12.05
C ARG A 186 8.88 -13.68 10.89
N GLU A 187 9.09 -14.19 9.69
CA GLU A 187 9.49 -13.40 8.53
C GLU A 187 8.32 -13.17 7.58
N GLY A 188 8.10 -11.92 7.19
CA GLY A 188 7.19 -11.60 6.10
C GLY A 188 7.73 -12.06 4.75
N THR A 189 6.83 -12.45 3.85
CA THR A 189 7.17 -12.82 2.47
C THR A 189 6.81 -11.71 1.50
N PHE A 190 7.35 -11.78 0.28
CA PHE A 190 6.92 -11.03 -0.88
C PHE A 190 6.22 -11.94 -1.88
N VAL A 191 5.31 -11.38 -2.67
CA VAL A 191 4.56 -12.07 -3.73
C VAL A 191 4.44 -11.17 -4.96
N ARG A 192 4.33 -11.77 -6.15
CA ARG A 192 4.04 -11.01 -7.37
C ARG A 192 2.59 -10.53 -7.37
N VAL A 193 2.39 -9.26 -7.66
CA VAL A 193 1.05 -8.66 -7.69
C VAL A 193 0.16 -9.27 -8.77
N ASP A 194 0.74 -9.55 -9.95
CA ASP A 194 0.02 -10.09 -11.11
C ASP A 194 -0.51 -11.52 -10.92
N GLN A 195 0.11 -12.29 -10.02
CA GLN A 195 -0.31 -13.65 -9.65
C GLN A 195 -1.11 -13.70 -8.35
N TRP A 196 -0.80 -12.80 -7.40
CA TRP A 196 -1.39 -12.82 -6.07
C TRP A 196 -2.76 -12.14 -6.04
N LEU A 197 -2.86 -10.93 -6.61
CA LEU A 197 -4.10 -10.15 -6.58
C LEU A 197 -4.99 -10.47 -7.79
N PRO A 198 -6.33 -10.38 -7.65
CA PRO A 198 -7.23 -10.44 -8.78
C PRO A 198 -6.88 -9.38 -9.83
N LYS A 199 -7.08 -9.71 -11.11
CA LYS A 199 -6.90 -8.76 -12.22
C LYS A 199 -7.77 -7.52 -11.99
N GLN A 200 -7.18 -6.35 -12.12
CA GLN A 200 -7.84 -5.06 -11.93
C GLN A 200 -7.49 -4.12 -13.08
N LYS A 201 -8.40 -3.17 -13.32
CA LYS A 201 -8.17 -2.15 -14.33
C LYS A 201 -7.12 -1.17 -13.85
N GLN A 202 -6.09 -0.95 -14.66
CA GLN A 202 -5.17 0.15 -14.43
C GLN A 202 -5.87 1.49 -14.62
N ILE A 203 -5.41 2.49 -13.88
CA ILE A 203 -5.98 3.83 -13.86
C ILE A 203 -4.88 4.85 -14.10
N ASP A 204 -5.21 5.90 -14.85
CA ASP A 204 -4.31 7.03 -15.07
C ASP A 204 -3.98 7.74 -13.74
N GLU A 205 -2.77 8.32 -13.66
CA GLU A 205 -2.29 9.00 -12.45
C GLU A 205 -3.20 10.15 -12.02
N LYS A 206 -3.70 10.97 -12.96
CA LYS A 206 -4.55 12.13 -12.63
C LYS A 206 -5.91 11.67 -12.14
N GLU A 207 -6.51 10.68 -12.79
CA GLU A 207 -7.77 10.08 -12.33
C GLU A 207 -7.61 9.44 -10.93
N ALA A 208 -6.52 8.72 -10.71
CA ALA A 208 -6.20 8.10 -9.43
C ALA A 208 -6.01 9.13 -8.31
N GLN A 209 -5.30 10.24 -8.59
CA GLN A 209 -5.13 11.34 -7.65
C GLN A 209 -6.47 12.00 -7.28
N GLN A 210 -7.37 12.19 -8.25
CA GLN A 210 -8.70 12.73 -7.99
C GLN A 210 -9.54 11.79 -7.13
N LYS A 211 -9.54 10.48 -7.42
CA LYS A 211 -10.23 9.49 -6.59
C LYS A 211 -9.68 9.48 -5.16
N LEU A 212 -8.36 9.43 -4.99
CA LEU A 212 -7.73 9.43 -3.68
C LEU A 212 -8.02 10.73 -2.91
N PHE A 213 -8.03 11.88 -3.58
CA PHE A 213 -8.38 13.17 -2.98
C PHE A 213 -9.83 13.17 -2.44
N ARG A 214 -10.79 12.67 -3.23
CA ARG A 214 -12.19 12.51 -2.79
C ARG A 214 -12.31 11.54 -1.61
N CYS A 215 -11.63 10.39 -1.69
CA CYS A 215 -11.56 9.44 -0.58
C CYS A 215 -11.04 10.10 0.71
N CYS A 216 -10.02 10.95 0.64
CA CYS A 216 -9.49 11.68 1.79
C CYS A 216 -10.47 12.71 2.36
N LEU A 217 -11.23 13.40 1.50
CA LEU A 217 -12.25 14.37 1.91
C LEU A 217 -13.55 13.71 2.39
N LYS A 218 -13.75 12.42 2.09
CA LYS A 218 -14.96 11.65 2.40
C LYS A 218 -16.22 12.13 1.67
N ILE A 219 -16.04 12.75 0.50
CA ILE A 219 -17.09 13.28 -0.39
C ILE A 219 -17.20 12.49 -1.70
#